data_AF-A0A1F3JTM8-F1
#
_entry.id   AF-A0A1F3JTM8-F1
#
_cell.length_a   1.000
_cell.length_b   1.000
_cell.length_c   1.000
_cell.angle_alpha   90.00
_cell.angle_beta   90.00
_cell.angle_gamma   90.00
#
_symmetry.space_group_name_H-M   'P 1'
#
loop_
_entity.id
_entity.type
_entity.pdbx_description
1 polymer ?
#
loop_
_entity_poly.entity_id
_entity_poly.type
_entity_poly.pdbx_seq_one_letter_code
_entity_poly.pdbx_strand_id
1 'polypeptide(L)'
;MKANISIVCLFFVTFAANAQSDKAIFLHHSTGGAVFSEGNVVQWITDYNTQHATNYSVTELAYPNDPWGWENYPYDFWKLWVDGSCDNAVNNIQCFDRLCQDNELIIFKHCFPGAGISEDSGNGNVASAEKTLANYQLQYRALLALFDQYPNNKIMVWTLAPLHRNATDTGQAARAAQFANWVKNIWLTEDGKNHPNVFIFDFFGLAAEQAASPANGMQYCLKYDYEGDHNGSDSHPNTSANQFIGPIFAEQIVTTLATTTIVTENIPSTLSLELLSDASSKTLSYKIIGQTAKTPFRIEVFSVLGQPIIIVETFDNSGLITLNRGGGIYIVQVTINGTFISQKVIL
;
A
#
# COMPACT_ATOMS: atom_id res chain seq x y z
N MET A 1 -34.81 5.55 64.03
CA MET A 1 -34.27 6.16 62.79
C MET A 1 -33.39 5.13 62.12
N LYS A 2 -33.83 4.56 60.99
CA LYS A 2 -32.99 3.71 60.14
C LYS A 2 -32.75 4.50 58.86
N ALA A 3 -31.51 4.89 58.61
CA ALA A 3 -31.11 5.61 57.42
C ALA A 3 -30.95 4.61 56.27
N ASN A 4 -31.76 4.74 55.22
CA ASN A 4 -31.58 4.00 53.98
C ASN A 4 -30.56 4.74 53.11
N ILE A 5 -29.37 4.16 52.98
CA ILE A 5 -28.35 4.59 52.02
C ILE A 5 -28.72 3.94 50.69
N SER A 6 -29.21 4.73 49.73
CA SER A 6 -29.37 4.29 48.35
C SER A 6 -28.02 4.41 47.64
N ILE A 7 -27.43 3.26 47.31
CA ILE A 7 -26.26 3.18 46.44
C ILE A 7 -26.76 3.36 45.00
N VAL A 8 -26.46 4.52 44.41
CA VAL A 8 -26.64 4.75 42.98
C VAL A 8 -25.45 4.14 42.27
N CYS A 9 -25.63 2.94 41.69
CA CYS A 9 -24.67 2.37 40.76
C CYS A 9 -24.72 3.18 39.45
N LEU A 10 -23.72 4.05 39.24
CA LEU A 10 -23.43 4.61 37.92
C LEU A 10 -22.92 3.47 37.03
N PHE A 11 -23.77 2.95 36.16
CA PHE A 11 -23.34 2.15 35.03
C PHE A 11 -22.64 3.08 34.03
N PHE A 12 -21.31 3.09 34.03
CA PHE A 12 -20.55 3.57 32.89
C PHE A 12 -20.76 2.57 31.74
N VAL A 13 -21.75 2.84 30.89
CA VAL A 13 -21.81 2.22 29.57
C VAL A 13 -20.69 2.86 28.76
N THR A 14 -19.52 2.23 28.79
CA THR A 14 -18.48 2.46 27.79
C THR A 14 -19.06 2.02 26.45
N PHE A 15 -19.52 2.97 25.65
CA PHE A 15 -19.68 2.72 24.21
C PHE A 15 -18.27 2.46 23.70
N ALA A 16 -17.96 1.19 23.40
CA ALA A 16 -16.89 0.91 22.47
C ALA A 16 -17.31 1.59 21.16
N ALA A 17 -16.72 2.75 20.88
CA ALA A 17 -16.69 3.22 19.50
C ALA A 17 -16.19 2.03 18.68
N ASN A 18 -16.94 1.61 17.66
CA ASN A 18 -16.40 0.69 16.67
C ASN A 18 -15.20 1.41 16.07
N ALA A 19 -14.01 1.18 16.63
CA ALA A 19 -12.77 1.62 16.04
C ALA A 19 -12.71 0.89 14.71
N GLN A 20 -12.99 1.62 13.64
CA GLN A 20 -13.02 1.10 12.29
C GLN A 20 -11.67 0.45 11.99
N SER A 21 -11.71 -0.72 11.32
CA SER A 21 -10.48 -1.42 10.99
C SER A 21 -9.80 -0.72 9.82
N ASP A 22 -8.54 -0.38 9.99
CA ASP A 22 -7.63 0.07 8.95
C ASP A 22 -7.27 -1.16 8.09
N LYS A 23 -7.79 -1.21 6.86
CA LYS A 23 -7.79 -2.41 6.00
C LYS A 23 -6.65 -2.40 4.99
N ALA A 24 -5.89 -3.48 4.95
CA ALA A 24 -4.96 -3.80 3.89
C ALA A 24 -5.49 -4.93 2.99
N ILE A 25 -5.12 -4.86 1.70
CA ILE A 25 -5.25 -5.98 0.77
C ILE A 25 -3.86 -6.34 0.22
N PHE A 26 -3.54 -7.63 0.24
CA PHE A 26 -2.33 -8.17 -0.36
C PHE A 26 -2.66 -8.90 -1.67
N LEU A 27 -2.18 -8.34 -2.77
CA LEU A 27 -2.34 -8.83 -4.13
C LEU A 27 -1.14 -9.68 -4.51
N HIS A 28 -1.36 -10.99 -4.67
CA HIS A 28 -0.25 -11.91 -4.87
C HIS A 28 -0.66 -13.18 -5.63
N HIS A 29 0.32 -14.06 -5.81
CA HIS A 29 0.16 -15.48 -6.13
C HIS A 29 1.19 -16.26 -5.30
N SER A 30 1.13 -17.58 -5.38
CA SER A 30 2.10 -18.58 -4.88
C SER A 30 3.02 -18.11 -3.74
N THR A 31 4.23 -17.57 -4.02
CA THR A 31 5.19 -17.08 -2.99
C THR A 31 4.57 -16.16 -1.94
N GLY A 32 3.70 -15.23 -2.36
CA GLY A 32 3.02 -14.34 -1.43
C GLY A 32 2.06 -15.11 -0.51
N GLY A 33 1.36 -16.10 -1.04
CA GLY A 33 0.40 -16.89 -0.26
C GLY A 33 1.11 -17.79 0.75
N ALA A 34 2.28 -18.33 0.38
CA ALA A 34 3.12 -19.08 1.30
C ALA A 34 3.64 -18.19 2.45
N VAL A 35 4.16 -16.99 2.15
CA VAL A 35 4.58 -16.03 3.20
C VAL A 35 3.40 -15.58 4.06
N PHE A 36 2.23 -15.35 3.46
CA PHE A 36 1.03 -14.92 4.18
C PHE A 36 0.54 -16.00 5.15
N SER A 37 0.42 -17.24 4.68
CA SER A 37 -0.10 -18.37 5.46
C SER A 37 0.96 -19.00 6.37
N GLU A 38 2.07 -19.52 5.82
CA GLU A 38 3.12 -20.20 6.58
C GLU A 38 3.91 -19.24 7.48
N GLY A 39 4.01 -17.98 7.06
CA GLY A 39 4.61 -16.90 7.85
C GLY A 39 3.70 -16.32 8.93
N ASN A 40 2.47 -16.83 9.10
CA ASN A 40 1.52 -16.44 10.14
C ASN A 40 1.20 -14.94 10.18
N VAL A 41 1.10 -14.27 9.02
CA VAL A 41 0.92 -12.81 8.94
C VAL A 41 -0.34 -12.34 9.67
N VAL A 42 -1.47 -13.02 9.44
CA VAL A 42 -2.76 -12.67 10.09
C VAL A 42 -2.67 -12.84 11.61
N GLN A 43 -2.07 -13.93 12.08
CA GLN A 43 -1.94 -14.20 13.51
C GLN A 43 -1.04 -13.14 14.18
N TRP A 44 0.09 -12.80 13.54
CA TRP A 44 0.98 -11.76 14.04
C TRP A 44 0.26 -10.42 14.23
N ILE A 45 -0.54 -9.99 13.24
CA ILE A 45 -1.31 -8.75 13.32
C ILE A 45 -2.40 -8.84 14.39
N THR A 46 -3.04 -10.01 14.54
CA THR A 46 -4.03 -10.24 15.60
C THR A 46 -3.42 -10.10 17.00
N ASP A 47 -2.21 -10.64 17.20
CA ASP A 47 -1.49 -10.52 18.46
C ASP A 47 -1.08 -9.07 18.72
N TYR A 48 -0.60 -8.36 17.68
CA TYR A 48 -0.28 -6.93 17.77
C TYR A 48 -1.51 -6.09 18.16
N ASN A 49 -2.65 -6.30 17.50
CA ASN A 49 -3.90 -5.62 17.82
C ASN A 49 -4.31 -5.81 19.28
N THR A 50 -4.19 -7.04 19.78
CA THR A 50 -4.49 -7.39 21.17
C THR A 50 -3.55 -6.66 22.14
N GLN A 51 -2.25 -6.62 21.83
CA GLN A 51 -1.24 -6.00 22.69
C GLN A 51 -1.32 -4.46 22.70
N HIS A 52 -1.68 -3.86 21.56
CA HIS A 52 -1.62 -2.40 21.36
C HIS A 52 -2.98 -1.72 21.33
N ALA A 53 -4.07 -2.45 21.54
CA ALA A 53 -5.45 -1.96 21.42
C ALA A 53 -5.70 -1.25 20.08
N THR A 54 -5.20 -1.85 19.00
CA THR A 54 -5.40 -1.40 17.61
C THR A 54 -6.35 -2.35 16.87
N ASN A 55 -6.73 -2.02 15.64
CA ASN A 55 -7.68 -2.82 14.86
C ASN A 55 -7.27 -2.96 13.38
N TYR A 56 -5.97 -3.19 13.12
CA TYR A 56 -5.47 -3.39 11.76
C TYR A 56 -5.96 -4.73 11.19
N SER A 57 -6.27 -4.79 9.90
CA SER A 57 -6.56 -6.07 9.23
C SER A 57 -5.90 -6.14 7.87
N VAL A 58 -5.60 -7.37 7.45
CA VAL A 58 -5.12 -7.66 6.11
C VAL A 58 -5.89 -8.84 5.53
N THR A 59 -6.29 -8.70 4.28
CA THR A 59 -6.85 -9.80 3.47
C THR A 59 -5.94 -10.06 2.28
N GLU A 60 -6.03 -11.25 1.70
CA GLU A 60 -5.24 -11.63 0.53
C GLU A 60 -6.14 -11.88 -0.68
N LEU A 61 -5.65 -11.59 -1.88
CA LEU A 61 -6.34 -11.82 -3.13
C LEU A 61 -5.35 -12.29 -4.21
N ALA A 62 -5.70 -13.39 -4.87
CA ALA A 62 -5.00 -13.82 -6.07
C ALA A 62 -5.22 -12.79 -7.19
N TYR A 63 -4.18 -12.02 -7.53
CA TYR A 63 -4.33 -10.88 -8.46
C TYR A 63 -3.06 -10.62 -9.30
N PRO A 64 -3.20 -10.36 -10.61
CA PRO A 64 -4.43 -10.57 -11.37
C PRO A 64 -4.73 -12.06 -11.50
N ASN A 65 -5.96 -12.42 -11.80
CA ASN A 65 -6.37 -13.81 -12.00
C ASN A 65 -7.56 -13.85 -12.99
N ASP A 66 -8.08 -15.04 -13.27
CA ASP A 66 -9.15 -15.29 -14.25
C ASP A 66 -10.21 -14.18 -14.24
N PRO A 67 -10.48 -13.53 -15.39
CA PRO A 67 -10.13 -13.93 -16.76
C PRO A 67 -8.74 -13.49 -17.24
N TRP A 68 -7.94 -12.81 -16.40
CA TRP A 68 -6.52 -12.61 -16.71
C TRP A 68 -5.78 -13.94 -16.61
N GLY A 69 -4.67 -14.08 -17.33
CA GLY A 69 -3.78 -15.20 -17.12
C GLY A 69 -3.13 -15.18 -15.73
N TRP A 70 -2.35 -16.21 -15.42
CA TRP A 70 -1.64 -16.30 -14.13
C TRP A 70 -0.35 -15.46 -14.10
N GLU A 71 -0.10 -14.67 -15.14
CA GLU A 71 0.96 -13.69 -15.19
C GLU A 71 0.75 -12.61 -14.11
N ASN A 72 1.86 -12.23 -13.47
CA ASN A 72 1.88 -11.33 -12.32
C ASN A 72 3.22 -10.61 -12.34
N TYR A 73 3.47 -9.87 -13.41
CA TYR A 73 4.71 -9.15 -13.69
C TYR A 73 4.44 -7.64 -13.80
N PRO A 74 5.48 -6.78 -13.81
CA PRO A 74 5.31 -5.34 -13.92
C PRO A 74 4.41 -4.91 -15.10
N TYR A 75 4.52 -5.60 -16.24
CA TYR A 75 3.67 -5.39 -17.41
C TYR A 75 2.18 -5.59 -17.11
N ASP A 76 1.80 -6.65 -16.39
CA ASP A 76 0.39 -6.98 -16.14
C ASP A 76 -0.30 -5.91 -15.31
N PHE A 77 0.37 -5.43 -14.26
CA PHE A 77 -0.14 -4.34 -13.42
C PHE A 77 -0.21 -3.03 -14.19
N TRP A 78 0.81 -2.70 -15.00
CA TRP A 78 0.73 -1.54 -15.89
C TRP A 78 -0.45 -1.66 -16.87
N LYS A 79 -0.62 -2.82 -17.50
CA LYS A 79 -1.65 -3.07 -18.50
C LYS A 79 -3.06 -2.98 -17.91
N LEU A 80 -3.26 -3.53 -16.72
CA LEU A 80 -4.54 -3.48 -16.01
C LEU A 80 -4.82 -2.07 -15.50
N TRP A 81 -3.90 -1.47 -14.75
CA TRP A 81 -4.17 -0.26 -13.97
C TRP A 81 -3.90 1.04 -14.70
N VAL A 82 -2.89 1.08 -15.57
CA VAL A 82 -2.48 2.31 -16.28
C VAL A 82 -3.07 2.35 -17.68
N ASP A 83 -2.95 1.26 -18.44
CA ASP A 83 -3.51 1.18 -19.80
C ASP A 83 -5.03 0.93 -19.79
N GLY A 84 -5.58 0.50 -18.65
CA GLY A 84 -7.03 0.42 -18.43
C GLY A 84 -7.67 -0.89 -18.90
N SER A 85 -6.92 -2.01 -18.88
CA SER A 85 -7.48 -3.34 -19.20
C SER A 85 -8.23 -4.00 -18.03
N CYS A 86 -8.34 -3.30 -16.89
CA CYS A 86 -9.07 -3.76 -15.70
C CYS A 86 -10.60 -3.68 -15.86
N ASP A 87 -11.33 -4.39 -15.00
CA ASP A 87 -12.80 -4.35 -14.94
C ASP A 87 -13.29 -4.45 -13.48
N ASN A 88 -13.95 -3.39 -13.01
CA ASN A 88 -14.52 -3.31 -11.65
C ASN A 88 -15.73 -4.24 -11.43
N ALA A 89 -16.30 -4.85 -12.48
CA ALA A 89 -17.30 -5.89 -12.38
C ALA A 89 -16.70 -7.30 -12.12
N VAL A 90 -15.37 -7.45 -12.18
CA VAL A 90 -14.69 -8.73 -12.09
C VAL A 90 -13.68 -8.75 -10.94
N ASN A 91 -13.91 -9.61 -9.95
CA ASN A 91 -13.23 -9.62 -8.65
C ASN A 91 -11.71 -9.91 -8.66
N ASN A 92 -11.13 -10.25 -9.80
CA ASN A 92 -9.72 -10.64 -9.92
C ASN A 92 -8.92 -9.75 -10.88
N ILE A 93 -9.58 -8.75 -11.49
CA ILE A 93 -8.99 -7.77 -12.40
C ILE A 93 -9.57 -6.38 -12.14
N GLN A 94 -10.09 -6.11 -10.93
CA GLN A 94 -10.61 -4.78 -10.59
C GLN A 94 -9.57 -3.71 -10.87
N CYS A 95 -10.04 -2.54 -11.24
CA CYS A 95 -9.21 -1.38 -11.43
C CYS A 95 -8.64 -0.90 -10.09
N PHE A 96 -7.52 -0.17 -10.17
CA PHE A 96 -6.82 0.34 -8.99
C PHE A 96 -7.70 1.27 -8.14
N ASP A 97 -8.59 2.04 -8.77
CA ASP A 97 -9.54 2.92 -8.09
C ASP A 97 -10.46 2.14 -7.12
N ARG A 98 -10.93 0.97 -7.53
CA ARG A 98 -11.78 0.11 -6.70
C ARG A 98 -11.00 -0.50 -5.54
N LEU A 99 -9.76 -0.92 -5.78
CA LEU A 99 -8.87 -1.39 -4.72
C LEU A 99 -8.63 -0.29 -3.66
N CYS A 100 -8.46 0.95 -4.09
CA CYS A 100 -8.32 2.13 -3.23
C CYS A 100 -9.62 2.55 -2.50
N GLN A 101 -10.78 2.25 -3.07
CA GLN A 101 -12.05 2.45 -2.38
C GLN A 101 -12.19 1.49 -1.21
N ASP A 102 -11.85 0.22 -1.41
CA ASP A 102 -12.15 -0.81 -0.41
C ASP A 102 -11.07 -0.93 0.68
N ASN A 103 -9.87 -0.36 0.46
CA ASN A 103 -8.71 -0.53 1.32
C ASN A 103 -7.97 0.78 1.60
N GLU A 104 -7.28 0.83 2.73
CA GLU A 104 -6.37 1.92 3.07
C GLU A 104 -4.96 1.64 2.55
N LEU A 105 -4.53 0.38 2.61
CA LEU A 105 -3.25 -0.08 2.11
C LEU A 105 -3.44 -1.14 1.02
N ILE A 106 -2.85 -0.89 -0.15
CA ILE A 106 -2.79 -1.83 -1.26
C ILE A 106 -1.36 -2.35 -1.34
N ILE A 107 -1.18 -3.65 -1.18
CA ILE A 107 0.13 -4.29 -1.25
C ILE A 107 0.14 -5.17 -2.49
N PHE A 108 1.16 -5.09 -3.33
CA PHE A 108 1.31 -6.02 -4.43
C PHE A 108 2.74 -6.50 -4.62
N LYS A 109 2.87 -7.68 -5.22
CA LYS A 109 4.14 -8.33 -5.54
C LYS A 109 4.09 -8.92 -6.94
N HIS A 110 5.26 -9.30 -7.46
CA HIS A 110 5.39 -10.06 -8.71
C HIS A 110 5.80 -11.52 -8.50
N CYS A 111 5.39 -12.42 -9.39
CA CYS A 111 5.80 -13.83 -9.38
C CYS A 111 7.30 -13.97 -9.65
N PHE A 112 7.94 -15.00 -9.07
CA PHE A 112 9.38 -15.24 -9.25
C PHE A 112 9.88 -15.34 -10.70
N PRO A 113 9.10 -15.81 -11.71
CA PRO A 113 9.58 -15.76 -13.10
C PRO A 113 9.77 -14.32 -13.61
N GLY A 114 9.19 -13.34 -12.92
CA GLY A 114 9.43 -11.92 -13.15
C GLY A 114 10.89 -11.51 -12.90
N ALA A 115 11.65 -12.27 -12.11
CA ALA A 115 13.08 -12.08 -11.90
C ALA A 115 13.97 -12.70 -12.99
N GLY A 116 13.39 -13.39 -13.99
CA GLY A 116 14.10 -13.83 -15.19
C GLY A 116 14.30 -12.67 -16.17
N ILE A 117 15.05 -11.65 -15.76
CA ILE A 117 15.24 -10.41 -16.53
C ILE A 117 16.32 -10.63 -17.60
N SER A 118 15.93 -10.47 -18.86
CA SER A 118 16.80 -10.55 -20.03
C SER A 118 17.57 -9.25 -20.26
N GLU A 119 18.54 -9.28 -21.16
CA GLU A 119 19.26 -8.08 -21.61
C GLU A 119 18.31 -7.12 -22.34
N ASP A 120 18.57 -5.82 -22.23
CA ASP A 120 17.82 -4.81 -22.97
C ASP A 120 18.16 -4.91 -24.47
N SER A 121 17.13 -4.88 -25.32
CA SER A 121 17.27 -4.88 -26.79
C SER A 121 17.12 -3.49 -27.41
N GLY A 122 17.11 -2.42 -26.59
CA GLY A 122 16.94 -1.03 -27.01
C GLY A 122 16.58 -0.10 -25.84
N ASN A 123 15.87 1.00 -26.12
CA ASN A 123 15.50 2.02 -25.13
C ASN A 123 14.31 1.63 -24.21
N GLY A 124 13.80 0.39 -24.33
CA GLY A 124 12.58 -0.06 -23.66
C GLY A 124 11.29 0.38 -24.35
N ASN A 125 10.20 -0.30 -24.01
CA ASN A 125 8.83 -0.04 -24.43
C ASN A 125 7.90 -0.42 -23.26
N VAL A 126 7.21 0.58 -22.69
CA VAL A 126 6.29 0.38 -21.56
C VAL A 126 5.19 -0.65 -21.87
N ALA A 127 4.76 -0.74 -23.13
CA ALA A 127 3.72 -1.66 -23.59
C ALA A 127 4.25 -3.04 -23.99
N SER A 128 5.52 -3.35 -23.72
CA SER A 128 6.10 -4.66 -23.99
C SER A 128 6.05 -5.56 -22.75
N ALA A 129 5.59 -6.79 -22.93
CA ALA A 129 5.64 -7.84 -21.91
C ALA A 129 7.03 -8.49 -21.76
N GLU A 130 7.99 -8.12 -22.62
CA GLU A 130 9.38 -8.59 -22.52
C GLU A 130 10.00 -8.17 -21.17
N LYS A 131 10.54 -9.14 -20.44
CA LYS A 131 11.13 -8.94 -19.11
C LYS A 131 12.54 -8.38 -19.24
N THR A 132 12.64 -7.06 -19.35
CA THR A 132 13.90 -6.32 -19.46
C THR A 132 13.95 -5.20 -18.42
N LEU A 133 15.14 -4.71 -18.09
CA LEU A 133 15.29 -3.62 -17.12
C LEU A 133 14.61 -2.36 -17.63
N ALA A 134 14.82 -2.01 -18.91
CA ALA A 134 14.25 -0.82 -19.50
C ALA A 134 12.71 -0.84 -19.49
N ASN A 135 12.08 -1.97 -19.82
CA ASN A 135 10.61 -2.08 -19.80
C ASN A 135 10.05 -1.98 -18.38
N TYR A 136 10.63 -2.73 -17.43
CA TYR A 136 10.17 -2.71 -16.05
C TYR A 136 10.27 -1.33 -15.41
N GLN A 137 11.38 -0.60 -15.65
CA GLN A 137 11.52 0.76 -15.15
C GLN A 137 10.47 1.71 -15.73
N LEU A 138 10.16 1.61 -17.02
CA LEU A 138 9.10 2.40 -17.64
C LEU A 138 7.72 2.08 -17.04
N GLN A 139 7.43 0.81 -16.79
CA GLN A 139 6.17 0.35 -16.18
C GLN A 139 6.03 0.83 -14.74
N TYR A 140 7.11 0.73 -13.94
CA TYR A 140 7.14 1.22 -12.56
C TYR A 140 6.99 2.75 -12.49
N ARG A 141 7.62 3.51 -13.39
CA ARG A 141 7.40 4.98 -13.46
C ARG A 141 5.94 5.33 -13.74
N ALA A 142 5.29 4.60 -14.66
CA ALA A 142 3.89 4.80 -14.98
C ALA A 142 2.96 4.41 -13.81
N LEU A 143 3.27 3.33 -13.09
CA LEU A 143 2.57 2.94 -11.87
C LEU A 143 2.75 3.98 -10.75
N LEU A 144 3.95 4.53 -10.56
CA LEU A 144 4.19 5.59 -9.58
C LEU A 144 3.31 6.82 -9.85
N ALA A 145 3.25 7.26 -11.10
CA ALA A 145 2.39 8.37 -11.52
C ALA A 145 0.89 8.06 -11.32
N LEU A 146 0.47 6.80 -11.36
CA LEU A 146 -0.87 6.40 -10.97
C LEU A 146 -1.05 6.48 -9.44
N PHE A 147 -0.11 5.95 -8.66
CA PHE A 147 -0.19 5.92 -7.20
C PHE A 147 -0.25 7.31 -6.59
N ASP A 148 0.47 8.29 -7.16
CA ASP A 148 0.43 9.69 -6.73
C ASP A 148 -0.99 10.32 -6.84
N GLN A 149 -1.85 9.77 -7.70
CA GLN A 149 -3.24 10.22 -7.84
C GLN A 149 -4.15 9.75 -6.69
N TYR A 150 -3.65 8.86 -5.83
CA TYR A 150 -4.35 8.34 -4.66
C TYR A 150 -3.59 8.70 -3.37
N PRO A 151 -3.41 10.00 -3.07
CA PRO A 151 -2.58 10.50 -1.97
C PRO A 151 -3.03 10.02 -0.59
N ASN A 152 -4.29 9.56 -0.49
CA ASN A 152 -4.88 9.10 0.76
C ASN A 152 -4.94 7.57 0.89
N ASN A 153 -4.39 6.85 -0.07
CA ASN A 153 -4.20 5.41 -0.01
C ASN A 153 -2.72 5.13 0.07
N LYS A 154 -2.34 4.16 0.89
CA LYS A 154 -0.97 3.69 0.97
C LYS A 154 -0.78 2.57 -0.04
N ILE A 155 0.35 2.59 -0.73
CA ILE A 155 0.73 1.54 -1.68
C ILE A 155 2.03 0.95 -1.18
N MET A 156 2.07 -0.37 -1.00
CA MET A 156 3.31 -1.07 -0.68
C MET A 156 3.69 -2.01 -1.82
N VAL A 157 4.90 -1.85 -2.32
CA VAL A 157 5.44 -2.67 -3.41
C VAL A 157 6.47 -3.63 -2.84
N TRP A 158 6.28 -4.93 -3.08
CA TRP A 158 7.35 -5.91 -2.86
C TRP A 158 8.41 -5.79 -3.96
N THR A 159 9.69 -5.78 -3.57
CA THR A 159 10.76 -6.10 -4.53
C THR A 159 10.60 -7.55 -5.02
N LEU A 160 11.23 -7.89 -6.15
CA LEU A 160 11.04 -9.19 -6.81
C LEU A 160 11.30 -10.38 -5.87
N ALA A 161 10.63 -11.50 -6.13
CA ALA A 161 11.04 -12.79 -5.57
C ALA A 161 12.24 -13.33 -6.37
N PRO A 162 13.36 -13.71 -5.73
CA PRO A 162 14.51 -14.24 -6.45
C PRO A 162 14.23 -15.63 -7.03
N LEU A 163 14.89 -15.95 -8.13
CA LEU A 163 14.84 -17.29 -8.73
C LEU A 163 15.75 -18.25 -7.98
N HIS A 164 15.37 -19.53 -8.00
CA HIS A 164 16.25 -20.63 -7.63
C HIS A 164 17.49 -20.64 -8.53
N ARG A 165 18.65 -20.99 -7.98
CA ARG A 165 19.93 -20.96 -8.73
C ARG A 165 19.96 -21.87 -9.97
N ASN A 166 19.18 -22.96 -9.94
CA ASN A 166 19.04 -23.87 -11.09
C ASN A 166 17.95 -23.43 -12.10
N ALA A 167 17.23 -22.33 -11.84
CA ALA A 167 16.18 -21.78 -12.70
C ALA A 167 16.61 -20.48 -13.42
N THR A 168 17.85 -20.04 -13.21
CA THR A 168 18.38 -18.77 -13.70
C THR A 168 19.86 -18.90 -14.06
N ASP A 169 20.44 -17.80 -14.55
CA ASP A 169 21.88 -17.65 -14.76
C ASP A 169 22.40 -16.41 -14.03
N THR A 170 23.73 -16.24 -13.98
CA THR A 170 24.37 -15.13 -13.26
C THR A 170 23.98 -13.76 -13.83
N GLY A 171 23.72 -13.66 -15.13
CA GLY A 171 23.31 -12.42 -15.77
C GLY A 171 21.88 -12.04 -15.39
N GLN A 172 20.95 -12.98 -15.46
CA GLN A 172 19.55 -12.77 -15.07
C GLN A 172 19.45 -12.45 -13.58
N ALA A 173 20.15 -13.19 -12.72
CA ALA A 173 20.19 -12.94 -11.28
C ALA A 173 20.75 -11.54 -10.96
N ALA A 174 21.83 -11.12 -11.63
CA ALA A 174 22.40 -9.79 -11.47
C ALA A 174 21.43 -8.67 -11.90
N ARG A 175 20.70 -8.85 -13.01
CA ARG A 175 19.69 -7.88 -13.45
C ARG A 175 18.48 -7.84 -12.53
N ALA A 176 18.04 -8.97 -11.99
CA ALA A 176 17.00 -9.01 -10.96
C ALA A 176 17.40 -8.20 -9.72
N ALA A 177 18.64 -8.39 -9.25
CA ALA A 177 19.19 -7.60 -8.14
C ALA A 177 19.33 -6.12 -8.48
N GLN A 178 19.77 -5.78 -9.70
CA GLN A 178 19.83 -4.40 -10.17
C GLN A 178 18.44 -3.74 -10.15
N PHE A 179 17.41 -4.45 -10.61
CA PHE A 179 16.05 -3.95 -10.57
C PHE A 179 15.54 -3.78 -9.14
N ALA A 180 15.69 -4.80 -8.28
CA ALA A 180 15.29 -4.72 -6.88
C ALA A 180 15.98 -3.56 -6.14
N ASN A 181 17.28 -3.36 -6.39
CA ASN A 181 18.04 -2.24 -5.83
C ASN A 181 17.57 -0.88 -6.37
N TRP A 182 17.20 -0.78 -7.64
CA TRP A 182 16.63 0.44 -8.20
C TRP A 182 15.25 0.75 -7.58
N VAL A 183 14.36 -0.24 -7.45
CA VAL A 183 13.05 -0.08 -6.79
C VAL A 183 13.22 0.43 -5.36
N LYS A 184 14.15 -0.17 -4.61
CA LYS A 184 14.39 0.17 -3.20
C LYS A 184 15.01 1.55 -3.00
N ASN A 185 16.00 1.92 -3.82
CA ASN A 185 16.88 3.05 -3.50
C ASN A 185 16.72 4.26 -4.43
N ILE A 186 16.13 4.09 -5.62
CA ILE A 186 16.15 5.11 -6.69
C ILE A 186 14.75 5.48 -7.17
N TRP A 187 13.89 4.49 -7.42
CA TRP A 187 12.60 4.66 -8.10
C TRP A 187 11.72 5.77 -7.51
N LEU A 188 11.62 5.88 -6.18
CA LEU A 188 10.81 6.90 -5.50
C LEU A 188 11.50 8.27 -5.40
N THR A 189 12.64 8.48 -6.05
CA THR A 189 13.42 9.74 -5.94
C THR A 189 13.95 10.25 -7.26
N GLU A 190 13.97 9.42 -8.30
CA GLU A 190 14.61 9.76 -9.58
C GLU A 190 13.91 10.90 -10.34
N ASP A 191 12.64 11.17 -10.07
CA ASP A 191 11.89 12.29 -10.66
C ASP A 191 11.97 13.60 -9.84
N GLY A 192 12.63 13.56 -8.68
CA GLY A 192 12.79 14.69 -7.77
C GLY A 192 11.54 15.07 -6.98
N LYS A 193 10.47 14.26 -7.01
CA LYS A 193 9.24 14.49 -6.24
C LYS A 193 9.23 13.66 -4.96
N ASN A 194 8.30 14.01 -4.07
CA ASN A 194 8.03 13.22 -2.87
C ASN A 194 6.79 12.36 -3.12
N HIS A 195 6.88 11.06 -2.82
CA HIS A 195 5.80 10.09 -2.98
C HIS A 195 5.39 9.53 -1.61
N PRO A 196 4.79 10.35 -0.72
CA PRO A 196 4.61 10.02 0.70
C PRO A 196 3.64 8.86 0.95
N ASN A 197 2.92 8.43 -0.08
CA ASN A 197 1.94 7.36 -0.02
C ASN A 197 2.47 6.02 -0.58
N VAL A 198 3.71 5.96 -1.08
CA VAL A 198 4.31 4.74 -1.63
C VAL A 198 5.43 4.22 -0.73
N PHE A 199 5.37 2.92 -0.43
CA PHE A 199 6.24 2.20 0.50
C PHE A 199 6.84 0.98 -0.21
N ILE A 200 8.05 0.58 0.19
CA ILE A 200 8.73 -0.59 -0.37
C ILE A 200 8.94 -1.64 0.71
N PHE A 201 8.57 -2.88 0.42
CA PHE A 201 8.99 -4.04 1.21
C PHE A 201 10.07 -4.81 0.44
N ASP A 202 11.29 -4.83 0.98
CA ASP A 202 12.44 -5.43 0.31
C ASP A 202 12.50 -6.95 0.48
N PHE A 203 11.54 -7.65 -0.13
CA PHE A 203 11.49 -9.12 -0.14
C PHE A 203 12.75 -9.73 -0.79
N PHE A 204 13.25 -9.16 -1.89
CA PHE A 204 14.47 -9.62 -2.56
C PHE A 204 15.67 -9.60 -1.61
N GLY A 205 15.88 -8.52 -0.86
CA GLY A 205 16.95 -8.42 0.13
C GLY A 205 16.87 -9.48 1.24
N LEU A 206 15.65 -9.83 1.65
CA LEU A 206 15.40 -10.87 2.65
C LEU A 206 15.58 -12.29 2.10
N ALA A 207 15.14 -12.55 0.87
CA ALA A 207 15.08 -13.90 0.30
C ALA A 207 16.31 -14.30 -0.52
N ALA A 208 17.02 -13.34 -1.13
CA ALA A 208 18.14 -13.62 -2.03
C ALA A 208 19.49 -13.68 -1.32
N GLU A 209 20.41 -14.50 -1.82
CA GLU A 209 21.81 -14.51 -1.39
C GLU A 209 22.49 -13.20 -1.80
N GLN A 210 23.12 -12.52 -0.85
CA GLN A 210 23.75 -11.22 -1.08
C GLN A 210 25.28 -11.33 -1.18
N ALA A 211 25.87 -12.37 -0.58
CA ALA A 211 27.30 -12.58 -0.57
C ALA A 211 27.84 -12.82 -1.99
N ALA A 212 28.93 -12.14 -2.34
CA ALA A 212 29.57 -12.29 -3.65
C ALA A 212 30.14 -13.70 -3.88
N SER A 213 30.52 -14.39 -2.80
CA SER A 213 31.07 -15.74 -2.84
C SER A 213 30.45 -16.57 -1.71
N PRO A 214 29.18 -16.99 -1.85
CA PRO A 214 28.51 -17.76 -0.81
C PRO A 214 29.10 -19.16 -0.73
N ALA A 215 29.09 -19.77 0.46
CA ALA A 215 29.60 -21.13 0.65
C ALA A 215 28.79 -22.17 -0.13
N ASN A 216 27.47 -21.93 -0.23
CA ASN A 216 26.52 -22.70 -1.04
C ASN A 216 25.62 -21.72 -1.81
N GLY A 217 25.00 -22.18 -2.90
CA GLY A 217 24.08 -21.36 -3.66
C GLY A 217 24.76 -20.47 -4.71
N MET A 218 24.08 -19.40 -5.10
CA MET A 218 24.55 -18.43 -6.10
C MET A 218 24.08 -17.03 -5.69
N GLN A 219 24.96 -16.03 -5.81
CA GLN A 219 24.62 -14.64 -5.52
C GLN A 219 23.36 -14.21 -6.30
N TYR A 220 22.49 -13.46 -5.64
CA TYR A 220 21.22 -12.93 -6.16
C TYR A 220 20.17 -13.97 -6.57
N CYS A 221 20.42 -15.24 -6.28
CA CYS A 221 19.41 -16.29 -6.34
C CYS A 221 18.77 -16.47 -4.94
N LEU A 222 17.69 -17.26 -4.86
CA LEU A 222 17.09 -17.68 -3.60
C LEU A 222 18.20 -18.24 -2.69
N LYS A 223 18.25 -17.80 -1.43
CA LYS A 223 19.23 -18.30 -0.46
C LYS A 223 19.19 -19.82 -0.42
N TYR A 224 20.35 -20.46 -0.37
CA TYR A 224 20.45 -21.92 -0.39
C TYR A 224 19.56 -22.57 0.69
N ASP A 225 19.64 -22.08 1.93
CA ASP A 225 18.83 -22.59 3.05
C ASP A 225 17.33 -22.29 2.94
N TYR A 226 16.91 -21.47 1.98
CA TYR A 226 15.52 -21.13 1.70
C TYR A 226 14.93 -21.95 0.54
N GLU A 227 15.73 -22.77 -0.13
CA GLU A 227 15.25 -23.67 -1.17
C GLU A 227 14.50 -24.85 -0.56
N GLY A 228 13.43 -25.31 -1.21
CA GLY A 228 12.72 -26.53 -0.82
C GLY A 228 13.45 -27.81 -1.27
N ASP A 229 14.10 -27.77 -2.44
CA ASP A 229 14.89 -28.86 -3.00
C ASP A 229 16.14 -28.31 -3.72
N HIS A 230 17.32 -28.65 -3.22
CA HIS A 230 18.59 -28.20 -3.79
C HIS A 230 18.91 -28.81 -5.16
N ASN A 231 18.26 -29.89 -5.57
CA ASN A 231 18.45 -30.51 -6.88
C ASN A 231 17.36 -30.10 -7.88
N GLY A 232 16.33 -29.41 -7.41
CA GLY A 232 15.23 -28.90 -8.22
C GLY A 232 15.51 -27.53 -8.81
N SER A 233 14.46 -26.92 -9.34
CA SER A 233 14.47 -25.55 -9.88
C SER A 233 13.29 -24.73 -9.36
N ASP A 234 12.60 -25.22 -8.33
CA ASP A 234 11.46 -24.52 -7.75
C ASP A 234 11.95 -23.30 -6.97
N SER A 235 11.40 -22.14 -7.29
CA SER A 235 11.79 -20.85 -6.71
C SER A 235 10.86 -20.41 -5.58
N HIS A 236 9.93 -21.27 -5.14
CA HIS A 236 9.20 -21.03 -3.91
C HIS A 236 10.15 -21.15 -2.70
N PRO A 237 10.20 -20.15 -1.82
CA PRO A 237 10.89 -20.28 -0.54
C PRO A 237 10.23 -21.37 0.31
N ASN A 238 11.05 -22.12 1.04
CA ASN A 238 10.58 -23.12 1.98
C ASN A 238 9.91 -22.48 3.22
N THR A 239 9.28 -23.33 4.04
CA THR A 239 8.57 -22.88 5.25
C THR A 239 9.43 -22.12 6.24
N SER A 240 10.71 -22.46 6.38
CA SER A 240 11.63 -21.72 7.27
C SER A 240 11.82 -20.28 6.80
N ALA A 241 11.99 -20.08 5.50
CA ALA A 241 12.06 -18.75 4.89
C ALA A 241 10.75 -17.97 5.09
N ASN A 242 9.60 -18.62 4.86
CA ASN A 242 8.29 -17.99 5.03
C ASN A 242 8.04 -17.58 6.50
N GLN A 243 8.42 -18.43 7.46
CA GLN A 243 8.33 -18.15 8.90
C GLN A 243 9.29 -17.06 9.37
N PHE A 244 10.43 -16.90 8.72
CA PHE A 244 11.36 -15.80 8.99
C PHE A 244 10.83 -14.47 8.43
N ILE A 245 10.33 -14.47 7.19
CA ILE A 245 9.94 -13.25 6.47
C ILE A 245 8.54 -12.77 6.87
N GLY A 246 7.60 -13.69 7.15
CA GLY A 246 6.21 -13.39 7.47
C GLY A 246 6.04 -12.36 8.59
N PRO A 247 6.67 -12.52 9.76
CA PRO A 247 6.61 -11.54 10.84
C PRO A 247 7.15 -10.16 10.46
N ILE A 248 8.24 -10.10 9.68
CA ILE A 248 8.83 -8.84 9.18
C ILE A 248 7.85 -8.14 8.23
N PHE A 249 7.19 -8.91 7.37
CA PHE A 249 6.16 -8.39 6.48
C PHE A 249 4.94 -7.86 7.26
N ALA A 250 4.47 -8.62 8.25
CA ALA A 250 3.36 -8.24 9.11
C ALA A 250 3.64 -6.92 9.88
N GLU A 251 4.86 -6.79 10.42
CA GLU A 251 5.31 -5.55 11.07
C GLU A 251 5.33 -4.37 10.10
N GLN A 252 5.80 -4.56 8.86
CA GLN A 252 5.81 -3.50 7.85
C GLN A 252 4.39 -3.08 7.46
N ILE A 253 3.43 -4.01 7.38
CA ILE A 253 2.02 -3.71 7.12
C ILE A 253 1.47 -2.80 8.22
N VAL A 254 1.62 -3.20 9.49
CA VAL A 254 1.13 -2.42 10.63
C VAL A 254 1.81 -1.06 10.71
N THR A 255 3.12 -1.00 10.54
CA THR A 255 3.88 0.27 10.53
C THR A 255 3.37 1.21 9.44
N THR A 256 3.08 0.65 8.25
CA THR A 256 2.56 1.42 7.13
C THR A 256 1.14 1.92 7.41
N LEU A 257 0.25 1.08 7.90
CA LEU A 257 -1.11 1.48 8.30
C LEU A 257 -1.08 2.56 9.39
N ALA A 258 -0.20 2.44 10.39
CA ALA A 258 -0.02 3.43 11.44
C ALA A 258 0.59 4.77 10.96
N THR A 259 1.21 4.82 9.78
CA THR A 259 1.84 6.04 9.27
C THR A 259 0.79 7.05 8.83
N THR A 260 0.88 8.30 9.29
CA THR A 260 0.05 9.38 8.74
C THR A 260 0.65 9.87 7.43
N THR A 261 -0.04 9.63 6.31
CA THR A 261 0.35 10.19 5.02
C THR A 261 -0.15 11.62 4.92
N ILE A 262 0.75 12.59 5.07
CA ILE A 262 0.43 14.01 4.83
C ILE A 262 0.93 14.35 3.43
N VAL A 263 0.02 14.60 2.49
CA VAL A 263 0.38 15.13 1.19
C VAL A 263 0.47 16.64 1.30
N THR A 264 1.71 17.12 1.40
CA THR A 264 2.07 18.54 1.34
C THR A 264 2.65 18.85 -0.02
N GLU A 265 1.86 19.35 -0.96
CA GLU A 265 2.41 20.12 -2.08
C GLU A 265 2.47 21.59 -1.66
N ASN A 266 3.67 22.19 -1.63
CA ASN A 266 3.91 23.65 -1.51
C ASN A 266 3.27 24.41 -0.33
N ILE A 267 3.13 23.80 0.85
CA ILE A 267 2.72 24.51 2.06
C ILE A 267 3.98 24.93 2.85
N PRO A 268 4.09 26.17 3.37
CA PRO A 268 4.97 26.45 4.50
C PRO A 268 4.79 25.39 5.59
N SER A 269 5.85 24.87 6.21
CA SER A 269 5.86 23.75 7.18
C SER A 269 4.99 23.90 8.45
N THR A 270 4.08 24.88 8.48
CA THR A 270 3.21 25.23 9.60
C THR A 270 1.75 24.84 9.42
N LEU A 271 1.25 24.53 8.20
CA LEU A 271 -0.19 24.23 8.02
C LEU A 271 -0.53 22.74 8.21
N SER A 272 -1.60 22.44 8.94
CA SER A 272 -2.19 21.09 9.02
C SER A 272 -3.71 21.12 9.01
N LEU A 273 -4.31 19.99 8.62
CA LEU A 273 -5.75 19.76 8.60
C LEU A 273 -6.11 18.64 9.59
N GLU A 274 -6.97 18.94 10.55
CA GLU A 274 -7.59 17.96 11.44
C GLU A 274 -9.05 17.77 10.98
N LEU A 275 -9.45 16.52 10.75
CA LEU A 275 -10.82 16.14 10.40
C LEU A 275 -11.39 15.19 11.44
N LEU A 276 -12.65 15.42 11.83
CA LEU A 276 -13.44 14.51 12.65
C LEU A 276 -14.77 14.25 11.96
N SER A 277 -15.04 13.00 11.61
CA SER A 277 -16.33 12.58 11.04
C SER A 277 -17.29 12.07 12.11
N ASP A 278 -18.58 12.31 11.89
CA ASP A 278 -19.68 11.69 12.62
C ASP A 278 -20.72 11.16 11.63
N ALA A 279 -20.71 9.83 11.46
CA ALA A 279 -21.65 9.07 10.63
C ALA A 279 -23.12 9.38 10.95
N SER A 280 -23.42 9.49 12.25
CA SER A 280 -24.80 9.56 12.75
C SER A 280 -25.45 10.91 12.41
N SER A 281 -24.68 11.99 12.56
CA SER A 281 -25.11 13.34 12.19
C SER A 281 -24.79 13.69 10.74
N LYS A 282 -24.04 12.84 10.03
CA LYS A 282 -23.55 13.07 8.67
C LYS A 282 -22.65 14.32 8.59
N THR A 283 -21.85 14.55 9.62
CA THR A 283 -21.06 15.78 9.73
C THR A 283 -19.58 15.50 9.67
N LEU A 284 -18.85 16.49 9.17
CA LEU A 284 -17.40 16.56 9.17
C LEU A 284 -16.99 17.87 9.83
N SER A 285 -16.39 17.77 11.01
CA SER A 285 -15.73 18.91 11.64
C SER A 285 -14.34 19.04 11.05
N TYR A 286 -13.99 20.25 10.60
CA TYR A 286 -12.65 20.56 10.14
C TYR A 286 -12.00 21.57 11.07
N LYS A 287 -10.68 21.46 11.22
CA LYS A 287 -9.85 22.46 11.87
C LYS A 287 -8.53 22.58 11.14
N ILE A 288 -8.22 23.81 10.73
CA ILE A 288 -7.06 24.18 9.95
C ILE A 288 -6.11 24.92 10.89
N ILE A 289 -4.92 24.38 11.06
CA ILE A 289 -3.93 24.88 12.01
C ILE A 289 -2.79 25.55 11.24
N GLY A 290 -2.26 26.65 11.76
CA GLY A 290 -0.98 27.21 11.31
C GLY A 290 -1.03 28.30 10.24
N GLN A 291 -2.20 28.89 10.00
CA GLN A 291 -2.35 30.08 9.15
C GLN A 291 -2.68 31.31 9.99
N THR A 292 -1.92 32.39 9.78
CA THR A 292 -2.10 33.70 10.46
C THR A 292 -2.63 34.80 9.53
N ALA A 293 -2.69 34.56 8.22
CA ALA A 293 -3.15 35.51 7.22
C ALA A 293 -4.67 35.42 6.97
N LYS A 294 -5.32 36.57 6.68
CA LYS A 294 -6.73 36.69 6.30
C LYS A 294 -6.98 36.28 4.84
N THR A 295 -6.58 35.08 4.46
CA THR A 295 -6.87 34.51 3.13
C THR A 295 -7.98 33.49 3.25
N PRO A 296 -9.00 33.51 2.38
CA PRO A 296 -10.07 32.51 2.43
C PRO A 296 -9.51 31.12 2.11
N PHE A 297 -10.06 30.14 2.82
CA PHE A 297 -9.88 28.71 2.56
C PHE A 297 -10.97 28.27 1.60
N ARG A 298 -10.59 27.48 0.59
CA ARG A 298 -11.54 26.75 -0.26
C ARG A 298 -11.52 25.29 0.17
N ILE A 299 -12.59 24.85 0.82
CA ILE A 299 -12.78 23.48 1.28
C ILE A 299 -13.65 22.76 0.27
N GLU A 300 -13.13 21.70 -0.34
CA GLU A 300 -13.82 20.87 -1.30
C GLU A 300 -13.95 19.46 -0.73
N VAL A 301 -15.18 18.95 -0.69
CA VAL A 301 -15.43 17.56 -0.34
C VAL A 301 -15.80 16.82 -1.61
N PHE A 302 -15.01 15.83 -1.98
CA PHE A 302 -15.24 14.96 -3.11
C PHE A 302 -15.73 13.60 -2.62
N SER A 303 -16.48 12.91 -3.47
CA SER A 303 -16.64 11.47 -3.36
C SER A 303 -15.30 10.78 -3.63
N VAL A 304 -15.18 9.52 -3.23
CA VAL A 304 -14.03 8.67 -3.61
C VAL A 304 -13.84 8.52 -5.13
N LEU A 305 -14.87 8.83 -5.94
CA LEU A 305 -14.80 8.86 -7.41
C LEU A 305 -14.37 10.24 -7.97
N GLY A 306 -13.86 11.14 -7.12
CA GLY A 306 -13.42 12.48 -7.52
C GLY A 306 -14.54 13.46 -7.87
N GLN A 307 -15.81 13.07 -7.73
CA GLN A 307 -16.93 13.98 -7.99
C GLN A 307 -17.09 14.99 -6.84
N PRO A 308 -17.12 16.31 -7.11
CA PRO A 308 -17.31 17.31 -6.07
C PRO A 308 -18.72 17.19 -5.48
N ILE A 309 -18.80 17.15 -4.15
CA ILE A 309 -20.05 17.06 -3.38
C ILE A 309 -20.35 18.41 -2.74
N ILE A 310 -19.36 19.01 -2.10
CA ILE A 310 -19.47 20.28 -1.39
C ILE A 310 -18.26 21.14 -1.73
N ILE A 311 -18.49 22.43 -1.93
CA ILE A 311 -17.44 23.45 -2.06
C ILE A 311 -17.84 24.59 -1.12
N VAL A 312 -16.97 24.91 -0.15
CA VAL A 312 -17.14 25.99 0.81
C VAL A 312 -15.97 26.95 0.69
N GLU A 313 -16.25 28.23 0.55
CA GLU A 313 -15.26 29.28 0.79
C GLU A 313 -15.51 29.89 2.16
N THR A 314 -14.47 29.94 3.00
CA THR A 314 -14.59 30.40 4.39
C THR A 314 -13.34 31.13 4.85
N PHE A 315 -13.48 32.01 5.83
CA PHE A 315 -12.37 32.60 6.57
C PHE A 315 -12.14 31.90 7.92
N ASP A 316 -13.06 31.00 8.30
CA ASP A 316 -13.02 30.33 9.59
C ASP A 316 -12.09 29.13 9.53
N ASN A 317 -11.09 29.13 10.41
CA ASN A 317 -10.14 28.04 10.57
C ASN A 317 -10.76 26.76 11.14
N SER A 318 -12.02 26.79 11.55
CA SER A 318 -12.75 25.60 11.97
C SER A 318 -14.22 25.74 11.64
N GLY A 319 -14.87 24.63 11.36
CA GLY A 319 -16.29 24.62 11.07
C GLY A 319 -16.81 23.20 10.89
N LEU A 320 -18.07 23.13 10.48
CA LEU A 320 -18.78 21.87 10.34
C LEU A 320 -19.42 21.80 8.95
N ILE A 321 -19.13 20.72 8.23
CA ILE A 321 -19.67 20.43 6.91
C ILE A 321 -20.69 19.31 7.06
N THR A 322 -21.93 19.56 6.65
CA THR A 322 -22.99 18.53 6.65
C THR A 322 -23.03 17.86 5.28
N LEU A 323 -22.88 16.54 5.26
CA LEU A 323 -22.89 15.70 4.06
C LEU A 323 -24.26 15.09 3.83
N ASN A 324 -24.56 14.82 2.55
CA ASN A 324 -25.86 14.27 2.15
C ASN A 324 -26.08 12.83 2.66
N ARG A 325 -25.01 12.11 3.00
CA ARG A 325 -25.03 10.72 3.48
C ARG A 325 -24.04 10.54 4.64
N GLY A 326 -24.44 9.76 5.63
CA GLY A 326 -23.62 9.41 6.81
C GLY A 326 -22.86 8.10 6.65
N GLY A 327 -22.49 7.78 5.41
CA GLY A 327 -21.81 6.53 5.07
C GLY A 327 -21.05 6.72 3.77
N GLY A 328 -19.75 6.41 3.79
CA GLY A 328 -18.91 6.37 2.60
C GLY A 328 -17.57 7.09 2.77
N ILE A 329 -16.73 6.97 1.74
CA ILE A 329 -15.40 7.57 1.70
C ILE A 329 -15.49 8.91 0.97
N TYR A 330 -14.94 9.93 1.60
CA TYR A 330 -14.85 11.28 1.10
C TYR A 330 -13.40 11.73 1.06
N ILE A 331 -13.06 12.58 0.10
CA ILE A 331 -11.76 13.27 0.06
C ILE A 331 -12.04 14.72 0.39
N VAL A 332 -11.43 15.24 1.45
CA VAL A 332 -11.55 16.64 1.82
C VAL A 332 -10.26 17.33 1.42
N GLN A 333 -10.35 18.31 0.55
CA GLN A 333 -9.26 19.14 0.10
C GLN A 333 -9.45 20.56 0.64
N VAL A 334 -8.42 21.12 1.26
CA VAL A 334 -8.40 22.51 1.70
C VAL A 334 -7.35 23.24 0.90
N THR A 335 -7.78 24.19 0.07
CA THR A 335 -6.91 25.03 -0.78
C THR A 335 -6.80 26.45 -0.22
N ILE A 336 -5.57 26.98 -0.16
CA ILE A 336 -5.24 28.35 0.27
C ILE A 336 -4.13 28.88 -0.63
N ASN A 337 -4.31 30.05 -1.22
CA ASN A 337 -3.29 30.71 -2.06
C ASN A 337 -2.68 29.81 -3.15
N GLY A 338 -3.46 28.89 -3.71
CA GLY A 338 -3.01 27.94 -4.75
C GLY A 338 -2.32 26.69 -4.23
N THR A 339 -2.17 26.55 -2.91
CA THR A 339 -1.64 25.37 -2.24
C THR A 339 -2.77 24.56 -1.62
N PHE A 340 -2.70 23.21 -1.61
CA PHE A 340 -3.74 22.40 -0.96
C PHE A 340 -3.18 21.34 0.01
N ILE A 341 -4.00 20.99 1.01
CA ILE A 341 -3.89 19.76 1.81
C ILE A 341 -5.11 18.91 1.50
N SER A 342 -4.93 17.62 1.25
CA SER A 342 -6.04 16.67 1.10
C SER A 342 -5.96 15.57 2.15
N GLN A 343 -7.13 15.14 2.64
CA GLN A 343 -7.25 14.02 3.55
C GLN A 343 -8.49 13.18 3.19
N LYS A 344 -8.33 11.86 3.14
CA LYS A 344 -9.47 10.92 3.07
C LYS A 344 -10.10 10.82 4.44
N VAL A 345 -11.41 10.87 4.45
CA VAL A 345 -12.22 10.73 5.65
C VAL A 345 -13.34 9.76 5.36
N ILE A 346 -13.62 8.91 6.33
CA ILE A 346 -14.71 7.94 6.22
C ILE A 346 -15.81 8.41 7.18
N LEU A 347 -17.02 8.57 6.64
CA LEU A 347 -18.23 8.75 7.44
C LEU A 347 -18.93 7.43 7.64
#